data_AF-A0A396C5S0-F1
#
_entry.id   AF-A0A396C5S0-F1
#
_cell.length_a   1.000
_cell.length_b   1.000
_cell.length_c   1.000
_cell.angle_alpha   90.00
_cell.angle_beta   90.00
_cell.angle_gamma   90.00
#
_symmetry.space_group_name_H-M   'P 1'
#
loop_
_entity.id
_entity.type
_entity.pdbx_description
1 polymer ?
#
loop_
_entity_poly.entity_id
_entity_poly.type
_entity_poly.pdbx_seq_one_letter_code
_entity_poly.pdbx_strand_id
1 'polypeptide(L)'
;MNVLETNPKTFDFTTNNVEVMTLDTLQRTYQENDTAGRPIQGIYHFQLIHRILEICKQHNMNYEIEEIFAAQNKQKNFPGVTINPQYEAIHGEKAVEAHALRRVFTTVQLKDGETDELTTTLAIAFHQDGIQVAIGPCVKICHNQCVLSAQRSACNFGKDKIGTEDLFGKVDEWLGQFDTQMNEDRERILRLKATVLTAQDIFAIIGLLTTFRVAHDSKDKRLSNLVKSYPLNQAQISVFTENLIKKQLEKSQLTAWDVYNVATEILKPNRAEIPAILTQNIAFADFLFQYYATDNASSVLQNGIISLPV
;
A
#
# COMPACT_ATOMS: atom_id res chain seq x y z
N MET A 1 15.57 5.75 10.40
CA MET A 1 15.26 6.39 11.68
C MET A 1 14.99 5.24 12.63
N ASN A 2 15.78 5.04 13.70
CA ASN A 2 15.54 3.92 14.62
C ASN A 2 14.27 4.21 15.41
N VAL A 3 13.13 3.65 14.99
CA VAL A 3 11.88 3.74 15.74
C VAL A 3 11.75 2.46 16.57
N LEU A 4 12.45 2.45 17.69
CA LEU A 4 12.22 1.49 18.77
C LEU A 4 11.70 2.29 19.97
N GLU A 5 10.56 1.84 20.51
CA GLU A 5 9.87 2.33 21.71
C GLU A 5 9.13 3.67 21.62
N THR A 6 8.24 3.86 20.63
CA THR A 6 7.14 4.81 20.84
C THR A 6 6.01 4.07 21.57
N ASN A 7 6.02 4.11 22.91
CA ASN A 7 4.79 3.90 23.69
C ASN A 7 4.21 5.27 24.07
N PRO A 8 3.70 6.06 23.10
CA PRO A 8 3.26 7.41 23.38
C PRO A 8 2.08 7.38 24.35
N LYS A 9 2.03 8.38 25.22
CA LYS A 9 0.88 8.64 26.08
C LYS A 9 -0.17 9.51 25.41
N THR A 10 0.22 10.25 24.37
CA THR A 10 -0.63 11.18 23.63
C THR A 10 -0.33 11.14 22.13
N PHE A 11 -1.32 11.47 21.30
CA PHE A 11 -1.13 11.70 19.86
C PHE A 11 -1.30 13.19 19.51
N ASP A 12 -0.58 13.70 18.52
CA ASP A 12 -0.75 15.07 18.03
C ASP A 12 -1.08 15.14 16.54
N PHE A 13 -2.24 14.60 16.17
CA PHE A 13 -2.78 14.72 14.81
C PHE A 13 -3.14 16.14 14.38
N THR A 14 -3.00 17.15 15.26
CA THR A 14 -3.16 18.56 14.85
C THR A 14 -1.92 19.08 14.15
N THR A 15 -0.75 18.66 14.62
CA THR A 15 0.56 18.99 14.07
C THR A 15 1.00 17.97 13.03
N ASN A 16 0.75 16.69 13.31
CA ASN A 16 1.23 15.56 12.51
C ASN A 16 0.11 15.00 11.62
N ASN A 17 0.40 14.81 10.32
CA ASN A 17 -0.56 14.14 9.44
C ASN A 17 -0.66 12.63 9.74
N VAL A 18 0.40 12.06 10.30
CA VAL A 18 0.56 10.63 10.63
C VAL A 18 1.26 10.51 11.98
N GLU A 19 0.82 9.54 12.79
CA GLU A 19 1.47 9.14 14.04
C GLU A 19 1.97 7.70 13.93
N VAL A 20 3.08 7.40 14.60
CA VAL A 20 3.72 6.07 14.63
C VAL A 20 3.67 5.50 16.04
N MET A 21 3.26 4.24 16.17
CA MET A 21 3.03 3.60 17.46
C MET A 21 3.39 2.13 17.48
N THR A 22 3.44 1.54 18.68
CA THR A 22 3.51 0.08 18.85
C THR A 22 2.13 -0.56 18.81
N LEU A 23 2.09 -1.91 18.69
CA LEU A 23 0.85 -2.66 18.75
C LEU A 23 0.15 -2.55 20.11
N ASP A 24 0.92 -2.45 21.20
CA ASP A 24 0.39 -2.21 22.57
C ASP A 24 -0.33 -0.86 22.65
N THR A 25 0.31 0.19 22.14
CA THR A 25 -0.31 1.52 22.07
C THR A 25 -1.57 1.49 21.21
N LEU A 26 -1.52 0.82 20.05
CA LEU A 26 -2.67 0.69 19.15
C LEU A 26 -3.84 -0.03 19.85
N GLN A 27 -3.58 -1.03 20.68
CA GLN A 27 -4.63 -1.76 21.40
C GLN A 27 -5.36 -0.88 22.45
N ARG A 28 -4.67 0.13 23.00
CA ARG A 28 -5.22 1.05 24.00
C ARG A 28 -6.14 2.12 23.42
N THR A 29 -6.10 2.35 22.10
CA THR A 29 -6.89 3.40 21.46
C THR A 29 -8.40 3.12 21.54
N TYR A 30 -9.22 4.16 21.45
CA TYR A 30 -10.67 4.05 21.56
C TYR A 30 -11.25 3.12 20.48
N GLN A 31 -12.02 2.13 20.92
CA GLN A 31 -12.64 1.12 20.07
C GLN A 31 -14.06 1.55 19.67
N GLU A 32 -14.29 1.68 18.37
CA GLU A 32 -15.60 2.05 17.85
C GLU A 32 -16.46 0.81 17.57
N ASN A 33 -17.70 0.86 18.06
CA ASN A 33 -18.67 -0.22 17.98
C ASN A 33 -19.95 0.17 17.26
N ASP A 34 -20.60 -0.81 16.64
CA ASP A 34 -21.96 -0.71 16.13
C ASP A 34 -22.98 -0.66 17.28
N THR A 35 -24.26 -0.51 16.95
CA THR A 35 -25.36 -0.42 17.93
C THR A 35 -25.55 -1.70 18.75
N ALA A 36 -24.98 -2.83 18.30
CA ALA A 36 -24.99 -4.10 19.01
C ALA A 36 -23.71 -4.33 19.84
N GLY A 37 -22.80 -3.36 19.91
CA GLY A 37 -21.55 -3.45 20.66
C GLY A 37 -20.45 -4.23 19.96
N ARG A 38 -20.55 -4.45 18.65
CA ARG A 38 -19.54 -5.18 17.84
C ARG A 38 -18.64 -4.21 17.09
N PRO A 39 -17.39 -4.59 16.74
CA PRO A 39 -16.52 -3.73 15.94
C PRO A 39 -17.19 -3.29 14.63
N ILE A 40 -17.08 -2.01 14.27
CA ILE A 40 -17.73 -1.46 13.06
C ILE A 40 -17.38 -2.24 11.78
N GLN A 41 -16.13 -2.70 11.66
CA GLN A 41 -15.65 -3.48 10.51
C GLN A 41 -15.69 -5.00 10.72
N GLY A 42 -16.39 -5.46 11.75
CA GLY A 42 -16.41 -6.86 12.18
C GLY A 42 -15.13 -7.32 12.89
N ILE A 43 -14.05 -6.53 12.87
CA ILE A 43 -12.79 -6.75 13.57
C ILE A 43 -12.13 -5.40 13.89
N TYR A 44 -11.42 -5.30 15.02
CA TYR A 44 -10.57 -4.14 15.30
C TYR A 44 -9.21 -4.24 14.59
N HIS A 45 -8.59 -3.10 14.30
CA HIS A 45 -7.28 -3.06 13.63
C HIS A 45 -6.19 -3.86 14.37
N PHE A 46 -6.14 -3.82 15.71
CA PHE A 46 -5.13 -4.58 16.48
C PHE A 46 -5.41 -6.08 16.45
N GLN A 47 -6.69 -6.50 16.46
CA GLN A 47 -7.09 -7.90 16.33
C GLN A 47 -6.73 -8.45 14.94
N LEU A 48 -6.92 -7.66 13.89
CA LEU A 48 -6.49 -8.00 12.53
C LEU A 48 -4.98 -8.29 12.49
N ILE A 49 -4.17 -7.40 13.07
CA ILE A 49 -2.72 -7.57 13.12
C ILE A 49 -2.38 -8.84 13.91
N HIS A 50 -2.91 -9.03 15.13
CA HIS A 50 -2.66 -10.23 15.92
C HIS A 50 -2.97 -11.51 15.16
N ARG A 51 -4.10 -11.55 14.45
CA ARG A 51 -4.50 -12.74 13.70
C ARG A 51 -3.56 -13.04 12.52
N ILE A 52 -3.02 -12.02 11.87
CA ILE A 52 -1.98 -12.21 10.84
C ILE A 52 -0.68 -12.72 11.48
N LEU A 53 -0.28 -12.21 12.65
CA LEU A 53 0.89 -12.71 13.37
C LEU A 53 0.71 -14.16 13.83
N GLU A 54 -0.51 -14.57 14.22
CA GLU A 54 -0.83 -15.96 14.55
C GLU A 54 -0.62 -16.88 13.34
N ILE A 55 -1.04 -16.47 12.13
CA ILE A 55 -0.78 -17.23 10.90
C ILE A 55 0.73 -17.31 10.65
N CYS A 56 1.47 -16.20 10.77
CA CYS A 56 2.92 -16.21 10.64
C CYS A 56 3.58 -17.21 11.60
N LYS A 57 3.10 -17.25 12.86
CA LYS A 57 3.56 -18.21 13.87
C LYS A 57 3.21 -19.66 13.53
N GLN A 58 2.02 -19.92 12.98
CA GLN A 58 1.61 -21.27 12.57
C GLN A 58 2.51 -21.83 11.45
N HIS A 59 2.97 -20.97 10.55
CA HIS A 59 3.94 -21.32 9.51
C HIS A 59 5.39 -21.29 9.98
N ASN A 60 5.64 -21.06 11.28
CA ASN A 60 6.98 -20.92 11.89
C ASN A 60 7.85 -19.83 11.23
N MET A 61 7.24 -18.76 10.73
CA MET A 61 7.97 -17.63 10.16
C MET A 61 8.71 -16.86 11.27
N ASN A 62 9.91 -16.39 10.96
CA ASN A 62 10.63 -15.40 11.75
C ASN A 62 10.16 -14.00 11.34
N TYR A 63 9.40 -13.33 12.20
CA TYR A 63 8.76 -12.07 11.85
C TYR A 63 8.92 -10.97 12.90
N GLU A 64 8.86 -9.72 12.44
CA GLU A 64 8.76 -8.53 13.29
C GLU A 64 7.79 -7.52 12.70
N ILE A 65 7.08 -6.80 13.55
CA ILE A 65 6.32 -5.62 13.11
C ILE A 65 7.33 -4.49 12.92
N GLU A 66 7.26 -3.81 11.79
CA GLU A 66 8.11 -2.65 11.51
C GLU A 66 7.56 -1.40 12.22
N GLU A 67 6.62 -0.70 11.58
CA GLU A 67 5.99 0.50 12.12
C GLU A 67 4.47 0.39 11.93
N ILE A 68 3.71 0.86 12.92
CA ILE A 68 2.26 1.03 12.80
C ILE A 68 1.99 2.51 12.66
N PHE A 69 1.46 2.88 11.50
CA PHE A 69 1.06 4.24 11.17
C PHE A 69 -0.44 4.40 11.33
N ALA A 70 -0.86 5.52 11.91
CA ALA A 70 -2.23 5.98 11.80
C ALA A 70 -2.26 7.34 11.12
N ALA A 71 -3.22 7.57 10.22
CA ALA A 71 -3.31 8.80 9.45
C ALA A 71 -4.62 9.55 9.71
N GLN A 72 -4.54 10.87 9.92
CA GLN A 72 -5.71 11.69 10.19
C GLN A 72 -6.61 11.84 8.96
N ASN A 73 -6.01 12.10 7.79
CA ASN A 73 -6.65 12.42 6.51
C ASN A 73 -7.93 13.25 6.66
N LYS A 74 -7.80 14.58 6.58
CA LYS A 74 -8.81 15.61 6.92
C LYS A 74 -10.03 15.65 5.98
N GLN A 75 -10.67 14.52 5.71
CA GLN A 75 -11.97 14.46 5.04
C GLN A 75 -13.08 14.83 6.04
N LYS A 76 -13.78 15.95 5.79
CA LYS A 76 -14.78 16.51 6.72
C LYS A 76 -15.87 15.52 7.14
N ASN A 77 -16.29 14.64 6.25
CA ASN A 77 -17.42 13.73 6.50
C ASN A 77 -16.97 12.39 7.10
N PHE A 78 -15.70 12.01 6.91
CA PHE A 78 -15.16 10.71 7.31
C PHE A 78 -13.71 10.87 7.79
N PRO A 79 -13.47 11.59 8.90
CA PRO A 79 -12.13 11.80 9.41
C PRO A 79 -11.48 10.46 9.77
N GLY A 80 -10.21 10.29 9.40
CA GLY A 80 -9.42 9.10 9.72
C GLY A 80 -9.10 8.98 11.21
N VAL A 81 -9.21 10.07 11.96
CA VAL A 81 -9.04 10.10 13.41
C VAL A 81 -10.11 10.97 14.07
N THR A 82 -10.67 10.50 15.18
CA THR A 82 -11.55 11.30 16.05
C THR A 82 -11.16 11.14 17.51
N ILE A 83 -11.46 12.15 18.34
CA ILE A 83 -11.21 12.11 19.79
C ILE A 83 -12.56 11.97 20.50
N ASN A 84 -12.66 11.01 21.42
CA ASN A 84 -13.81 10.84 22.30
C ASN A 84 -13.69 11.77 23.52
N PRO A 85 -14.55 12.78 23.69
CA PRO A 85 -14.43 13.76 24.77
C PRO A 85 -14.56 13.16 26.18
N GLN A 86 -15.34 12.09 26.34
CA GLN A 86 -15.51 11.45 27.65
C GLN A 86 -14.22 10.74 28.08
N TYR A 87 -13.57 10.06 27.14
CA TYR A 87 -12.28 9.40 27.39
C TYR A 87 -11.17 10.43 27.56
N GLU A 88 -11.17 11.51 26.79
CA GLU A 88 -10.20 12.60 26.95
C GLU A 88 -10.31 13.27 28.33
N ALA A 89 -11.53 13.46 28.85
CA ALA A 89 -11.74 13.99 30.19
C ALA A 89 -11.21 13.06 31.31
N ILE A 90 -11.15 11.74 31.07
CA ILE A 90 -10.67 10.74 32.04
C ILE A 90 -9.15 10.54 31.94
N HIS A 91 -8.63 10.43 30.71
CA HIS A 91 -7.24 10.04 30.45
C HIS A 91 -6.30 11.22 30.21
N GLY A 92 -6.85 12.43 30.00
CA GLY A 92 -6.10 13.65 29.75
C GLY A 92 -6.18 14.10 28.29
N GLU A 93 -5.87 15.38 28.08
CA GLU A 93 -5.84 16.00 26.74
C GLU A 93 -4.96 15.20 25.78
N LYS A 94 -5.50 14.90 24.59
CA LYS A 94 -4.81 14.14 23.54
C LYS A 94 -4.35 12.73 23.93
N ALA A 95 -4.88 12.13 25.01
CA ALA A 95 -4.53 10.78 25.43
C ALA A 95 -4.79 9.75 24.31
N VAL A 96 -3.91 8.74 24.18
CA VAL A 96 -4.07 7.69 23.14
C VAL A 96 -5.39 6.93 23.30
N GLU A 97 -5.84 6.72 24.54
CA GLU A 97 -7.09 6.05 24.89
C GLU A 97 -8.33 6.78 24.40
N ALA A 98 -8.23 8.09 24.14
CA ALA A 98 -9.33 8.90 23.63
C ALA A 98 -9.43 8.89 22.10
N HIS A 99 -8.39 8.44 21.39
CA HIS A 99 -8.35 8.50 19.93
C HIS A 99 -8.98 7.27 19.30
N ALA A 100 -9.94 7.46 18.39
CA ALA A 100 -10.38 6.43 17.46
C ALA A 100 -9.55 6.52 16.17
N LEU A 101 -8.90 5.42 15.79
CA LEU A 101 -8.05 5.35 14.61
C LEU A 101 -8.73 4.53 13.52
N ARG A 102 -9.08 5.19 12.41
CA ARG A 102 -9.85 4.58 11.31
C ARG A 102 -9.06 4.38 10.03
N ARG A 103 -7.77 4.72 10.03
CA ARG A 103 -6.83 4.54 8.91
C ARG A 103 -5.49 4.14 9.49
N VAL A 104 -5.24 2.84 9.51
CA VAL A 104 -4.03 2.24 10.07
C VAL A 104 -3.32 1.49 8.96
N PHE A 105 -2.00 1.66 8.88
CA PHE A 105 -1.14 0.93 7.95
C PHE A 105 0.04 0.36 8.72
N THR A 106 0.40 -0.89 8.45
CA THR A 106 1.59 -1.49 9.02
C THR A 106 2.17 -2.55 8.09
N THR A 107 3.41 -2.91 8.33
CA THR A 107 4.15 -3.96 7.65
C THR A 107 4.71 -4.93 8.69
N VAL A 108 4.50 -6.22 8.45
CA VAL A 108 5.16 -7.30 9.19
C VAL A 108 6.28 -7.82 8.30
N GLN A 109 7.52 -7.64 8.73
CA GLN A 109 8.68 -8.16 8.01
C GLN A 109 8.83 -9.65 8.29
N LEU A 110 9.04 -10.43 7.24
CA LEU A 110 9.38 -11.84 7.27
C LEU A 110 10.89 -11.92 6.99
N LYS A 111 11.65 -12.28 8.03
CA LYS A 111 13.11 -12.34 7.99
C LYS A 111 13.63 -13.56 7.25
N ASP A 112 12.79 -14.56 7.05
CA ASP A 112 13.11 -15.75 6.28
C ASP A 112 13.49 -15.36 4.85
N GLY A 113 14.70 -15.77 4.46
CA GLY A 113 15.26 -15.49 3.14
C GLY A 113 15.68 -14.03 2.93
N GLU A 114 15.71 -13.16 3.93
CA GLU A 114 16.13 -11.76 3.72
C GLU A 114 17.53 -11.63 3.08
N THR A 115 17.73 -10.57 2.30
CA THR A 115 19.03 -10.20 1.72
C THR A 115 19.44 -8.81 2.20
N ASP A 116 20.63 -8.34 1.80
CA ASP A 116 21.08 -6.97 2.10
C ASP A 116 20.16 -5.90 1.47
N GLU A 117 19.46 -6.23 0.39
CA GLU A 117 18.59 -5.31 -0.35
C GLU A 117 17.11 -5.47 -0.02
N LEU A 118 16.64 -6.72 0.14
CA LEU A 118 15.23 -7.05 0.16
C LEU A 118 14.86 -7.87 1.40
N THR A 119 13.69 -7.59 1.95
CA THR A 119 12.98 -8.46 2.90
C THR A 119 11.59 -8.72 2.35
N THR A 120 10.96 -9.86 2.65
CA THR A 120 9.54 -10.04 2.32
C THR A 120 8.71 -9.41 3.44
N THR A 121 7.60 -8.78 3.11
CA THR A 121 6.70 -8.13 4.07
C THR A 121 5.25 -8.49 3.80
N LEU A 122 4.46 -8.59 4.86
CA LEU A 122 3.01 -8.52 4.83
C LEU A 122 2.59 -7.09 5.15
N ALA A 123 2.10 -6.37 4.14
CA ALA A 123 1.51 -5.05 4.31
C ALA A 123 0.02 -5.17 4.66
N ILE A 124 -0.40 -4.41 5.65
CA ILE A 124 -1.75 -4.42 6.20
C ILE A 124 -2.28 -2.98 6.17
N ALA A 125 -3.35 -2.75 5.44
CA ALA A 125 -4.10 -1.50 5.42
C ALA A 125 -5.50 -1.74 6.01
N PHE A 126 -5.81 -1.04 7.09
CA PHE A 126 -7.12 -1.01 7.72
C PHE A 126 -7.70 0.39 7.56
N HIS A 127 -8.82 0.53 6.87
CA HIS A 127 -9.47 1.83 6.68
C HIS A 127 -10.98 1.71 6.62
N GLN A 128 -11.70 2.83 6.64
CA GLN A 128 -13.17 2.88 6.76
C GLN A 128 -13.94 2.04 5.73
N ASP A 129 -13.43 1.94 4.49
CA ASP A 129 -14.04 1.11 3.45
C ASP A 129 -13.81 -0.40 3.67
N GLY A 130 -12.74 -0.78 4.40
CA GLY A 130 -12.41 -2.16 4.74
C GLY A 130 -10.92 -2.40 4.96
N ILE A 131 -10.52 -3.65 4.76
CA ILE A 131 -9.19 -4.19 5.00
C ILE A 131 -8.59 -4.63 3.66
N GLN A 132 -7.32 -4.28 3.46
CA GLN A 132 -6.48 -4.82 2.39
C GLN A 132 -5.19 -5.37 2.99
N VAL A 133 -4.81 -6.56 2.57
CA VAL A 133 -3.53 -7.17 2.88
C VAL A 133 -2.80 -7.48 1.59
N ALA A 134 -1.49 -7.32 1.60
CA ALA A 134 -0.63 -7.70 0.50
C ALA A 134 0.66 -8.30 1.02
N ILE A 135 1.28 -9.15 0.23
CA ILE A 135 2.58 -9.74 0.52
C ILE A 135 3.53 -9.44 -0.64
N GLY A 136 4.80 -9.18 -0.35
CA GLY A 136 5.79 -8.99 -1.39
C GLY A 136 7.11 -8.45 -0.86
N PRO A 137 8.10 -8.27 -1.74
CA PRO A 137 9.38 -7.71 -1.34
C PRO A 137 9.21 -6.27 -0.82
N CYS A 138 10.07 -5.90 0.10
CA CYS A 138 10.28 -4.55 0.58
C CYS A 138 11.75 -4.21 0.44
N VAL A 139 12.05 -3.06 -0.19
CA VAL A 139 13.41 -2.57 -0.34
C VAL A 139 13.87 -1.97 0.99
N LYS A 140 14.87 -2.59 1.63
CA LYS A 140 15.28 -2.27 3.01
C LYS A 140 15.69 -0.82 3.21
N ILE A 141 16.48 -0.25 2.29
CA ILE A 141 17.05 1.10 2.48
C ILE A 141 16.00 2.22 2.46
N CYS A 142 14.92 2.02 1.70
CA CYS A 142 13.88 3.03 1.53
C CYS A 142 12.53 2.59 2.11
N HIS A 143 12.39 1.35 2.58
CA HIS A 143 11.14 0.80 3.12
C HIS A 143 10.01 0.84 2.07
N ASN A 144 10.34 0.52 0.81
CA ASN A 144 9.37 0.51 -0.29
C ASN A 144 8.71 -0.85 -0.42
N GLN A 145 7.43 -0.93 -0.04
CA GLN A 145 6.61 -2.11 -0.33
C GLN A 145 6.50 -2.31 -1.85
N CYS A 146 6.74 -3.52 -2.31
CA CYS A 146 6.61 -3.92 -3.71
C CYS A 146 5.56 -5.04 -3.80
N VAL A 147 4.37 -4.74 -4.33
CA VAL A 147 3.32 -5.74 -4.59
C VAL A 147 3.29 -6.01 -6.10
N LEU A 148 4.05 -7.01 -6.52
CA LEU A 148 4.40 -7.23 -7.93
C LEU A 148 3.34 -8.03 -8.73
N SER A 149 2.19 -8.31 -8.12
CA SER A 149 1.05 -8.97 -8.77
C SER A 149 -0.23 -8.75 -7.98
N ALA A 150 -1.36 -8.64 -8.68
CA ALA A 150 -2.69 -8.62 -8.05
C ALA A 150 -2.97 -9.89 -7.20
N GLN A 151 -2.37 -11.05 -7.54
CA GLN A 151 -2.53 -12.29 -6.77
C GLN A 151 -1.84 -12.25 -5.40
N ARG A 152 -0.96 -11.27 -5.19
CA ARG A 152 -0.24 -11.03 -3.94
C ARG A 152 -0.96 -10.01 -3.05
N SER A 153 -2.24 -9.78 -3.30
CA SER A 153 -3.10 -8.90 -2.51
C SER A 153 -4.50 -9.49 -2.37
N ALA A 154 -5.17 -9.14 -1.26
CA ALA A 154 -6.56 -9.47 -1.00
C ALA A 154 -7.23 -8.31 -0.24
N CYS A 155 -8.51 -8.06 -0.51
CA CYS A 155 -9.28 -7.04 0.20
C CYS A 155 -10.72 -7.47 0.44
N ASN A 156 -11.36 -6.93 1.48
CA ASN A 156 -12.77 -7.19 1.80
C ASN A 156 -13.71 -6.04 1.39
N PHE A 157 -13.25 -5.16 0.50
CA PHE A 157 -14.00 -4.00 -0.01
C PHE A 157 -13.87 -3.85 -1.52
N GLY A 158 -14.72 -3.01 -2.11
CA GLY A 158 -14.74 -2.81 -3.56
C GLY A 158 -15.42 -3.96 -4.33
N LYS A 159 -15.14 -4.05 -5.63
CA LYS A 159 -15.85 -4.94 -6.57
C LYS A 159 -15.49 -6.42 -6.39
N ASP A 160 -14.22 -6.72 -6.13
CA ASP A 160 -13.69 -8.09 -6.06
C ASP A 160 -13.40 -8.49 -4.61
N LYS A 161 -14.22 -8.01 -3.68
CA LYS A 161 -14.05 -8.25 -2.26
C LYS A 161 -14.25 -9.72 -1.89
N ILE A 162 -13.49 -10.16 -0.90
CA ILE A 162 -13.67 -11.45 -0.24
C ILE A 162 -14.10 -11.27 1.22
N GLY A 163 -14.52 -12.34 1.89
CA GLY A 163 -14.79 -12.28 3.33
C GLY A 163 -13.52 -12.03 4.14
N THR A 164 -13.65 -11.48 5.34
CA THR A 164 -12.50 -11.28 6.25
C THR A 164 -11.83 -12.61 6.61
N GLU A 165 -12.61 -13.69 6.74
CA GLU A 165 -12.07 -15.04 6.95
C GLU A 165 -11.31 -15.56 5.73
N ASP A 166 -11.85 -15.36 4.53
CA ASP A 166 -11.17 -15.73 3.28
C ASP A 166 -9.87 -14.93 3.09
N LEU A 167 -9.82 -13.69 3.58
CA LEU A 167 -8.62 -12.86 3.59
C LEU A 167 -7.52 -13.48 4.46
N PHE A 168 -7.86 -14.01 5.64
CA PHE A 168 -6.91 -14.79 6.43
C PHE A 168 -6.50 -16.07 5.72
N GLY A 169 -7.43 -16.77 5.06
CA GLY A 169 -7.11 -17.93 4.22
C GLY A 169 -6.12 -17.61 3.09
N LYS A 170 -6.19 -16.41 2.49
CA LYS A 170 -5.21 -15.96 1.50
C LYS A 170 -3.84 -15.72 2.09
N VAL A 171 -3.75 -15.12 3.28
CA VAL A 171 -2.47 -14.96 3.98
C VAL A 171 -1.86 -16.32 4.32
N ASP A 172 -2.67 -17.26 4.79
CA ASP A 172 -2.26 -18.64 5.06
C ASP A 172 -1.72 -19.34 3.80
N GLU A 173 -2.42 -19.22 2.67
CA GLU A 173 -1.99 -19.75 1.37
C GLU A 173 -0.63 -19.17 0.93
N TRP A 174 -0.45 -17.85 1.06
CA TRP A 174 0.81 -17.19 0.71
C TRP A 174 1.98 -17.69 1.56
N LEU A 175 1.78 -17.87 2.87
CA LEU A 175 2.82 -18.35 3.77
C LEU A 175 3.11 -19.85 3.57
N GLY A 176 2.09 -20.65 3.24
CA GLY A 176 2.28 -22.07 2.89
C GLY A 176 3.08 -22.29 1.60
N GLN A 177 3.22 -21.26 0.76
CA GLN A 177 3.99 -21.27 -0.49
C GLN A 177 5.12 -20.22 -0.49
N PHE A 178 5.57 -19.81 0.70
CA PHE A 178 6.45 -18.65 0.89
C PHE A 178 7.68 -18.67 -0.03
N ASP A 179 8.46 -19.76 -0.03
CA ASP A 179 9.70 -19.87 -0.81
C ASP A 179 9.47 -19.72 -2.31
N THR A 180 8.45 -20.39 -2.83
CA THR A 180 8.09 -20.33 -4.25
C THR A 180 7.72 -18.90 -4.63
N GLN A 181 6.81 -18.28 -3.87
CA GLN A 181 6.32 -16.93 -4.20
C GLN A 181 7.43 -15.87 -4.03
N MET A 182 8.29 -16.02 -3.02
CA MET A 182 9.45 -15.15 -2.82
C MET A 182 10.43 -15.24 -4.01
N ASN A 183 10.71 -16.45 -4.51
CA ASN A 183 11.61 -16.63 -5.64
C ASN A 183 11.02 -16.06 -6.94
N GLU A 184 9.72 -16.24 -7.19
CA GLU A 184 9.05 -15.60 -8.33
C GLU A 184 9.12 -14.07 -8.27
N ASP A 185 8.92 -13.48 -7.09
CA ASP A 185 9.02 -12.03 -6.91
C ASP A 185 10.45 -11.53 -7.16
N ARG A 186 11.47 -12.29 -6.75
CA ARG A 186 12.87 -11.98 -7.08
C ARG A 186 13.13 -12.03 -8.57
N GLU A 187 12.62 -13.03 -9.28
CA GLU A 187 12.75 -13.11 -10.73
C GLU A 187 12.06 -11.92 -11.42
N ARG A 188 10.88 -11.50 -10.95
CA ARG A 188 10.20 -10.28 -11.42
C ARG A 188 11.09 -9.06 -11.24
N ILE A 189 11.71 -8.88 -10.07
CA ILE A 189 12.63 -7.77 -9.78
C ILE A 189 13.86 -7.83 -10.69
N LEU A 190 14.46 -9.01 -10.87
CA LEU A 190 15.63 -9.18 -11.74
C LEU A 190 15.32 -8.78 -13.19
N ARG A 191 14.13 -9.15 -13.70
CA ARG A 191 13.69 -8.70 -15.02
C ARG A 191 13.55 -7.18 -15.08
N LEU A 192 12.92 -6.55 -14.08
CA LEU A 192 12.79 -5.09 -14.02
C LEU A 192 14.15 -4.37 -13.96
N LYS A 193 15.14 -4.94 -13.27
CA LYS A 193 16.51 -4.42 -13.20
C LYS A 193 17.26 -4.56 -14.53
N ALA A 194 16.98 -5.61 -15.30
CA ALA A 194 17.61 -5.85 -16.60
C ALA A 194 17.00 -4.98 -17.72
N THR A 195 15.76 -4.52 -17.57
CA THR A 195 15.08 -3.68 -18.57
C THR A 195 15.52 -2.22 -18.47
N VAL A 196 16.44 -1.81 -19.34
CA VAL A 196 16.86 -0.40 -19.49
C VAL A 196 15.84 0.38 -20.30
N LEU A 197 15.54 1.61 -19.89
CA LEU A 197 14.55 2.49 -20.51
C LEU A 197 15.20 3.65 -21.24
N THR A 198 14.66 3.94 -22.42
CA THR A 198 14.97 5.15 -23.17
C THR A 198 14.20 6.35 -22.62
N ALA A 199 14.62 7.56 -23.01
CA ALA A 199 13.86 8.76 -22.68
C ALA A 199 12.43 8.72 -23.26
N GLN A 200 12.26 8.11 -24.44
CA GLN A 200 10.95 7.95 -25.07
C GLN A 200 10.04 7.03 -24.25
N ASP A 201 10.58 5.95 -23.68
CA ASP A 201 9.82 5.06 -22.80
C ASP A 201 9.35 5.80 -21.55
N ILE A 202 10.23 6.61 -20.94
CA ILE A 202 9.88 7.41 -19.75
C ILE A 202 8.76 8.41 -20.07
N PHE A 203 8.86 9.13 -21.20
CA PHE A 203 7.81 10.06 -21.61
C PHE A 203 6.49 9.35 -21.92
N ALA A 204 6.54 8.18 -22.56
CA ALA A 204 5.37 7.36 -22.83
C ALA A 204 4.71 6.89 -21.52
N ILE A 205 5.50 6.43 -20.55
CA ILE A 205 5.02 6.04 -19.22
C ILE A 205 4.28 7.21 -18.55
N ILE A 206 4.89 8.40 -18.49
CA ILE A 206 4.27 9.59 -17.87
C ILE A 206 2.97 9.96 -18.59
N GLY A 207 2.97 9.93 -19.92
CA GLY A 207 1.78 10.19 -20.74
C GLY A 207 0.65 9.19 -20.45
N LEU A 208 0.96 7.89 -20.43
CA LEU A 208 0.00 6.82 -20.17
C LEU A 208 -0.58 6.90 -18.76
N LEU A 209 0.25 7.16 -17.74
CA LEU A 209 -0.21 7.37 -16.36
C LEU A 209 -1.22 8.52 -16.29
N THR A 210 -0.95 9.62 -16.99
CA THR A 210 -1.87 10.75 -17.09
C THR A 210 -3.17 10.34 -17.77
N THR A 211 -3.10 9.64 -18.91
CA THR A 211 -4.27 9.15 -19.66
C THR A 211 -5.13 8.21 -18.82
N PHE A 212 -4.52 7.28 -18.07
CA PHE A 212 -5.22 6.33 -17.22
C PHE A 212 -5.99 7.03 -16.11
N ARG A 213 -5.35 7.99 -15.44
CA ARG A 213 -6.01 8.81 -14.43
C ARG A 213 -7.17 9.62 -15.04
N VAL A 214 -6.98 10.24 -16.22
CA VAL A 214 -8.05 10.99 -16.92
C VAL A 214 -9.25 10.10 -17.22
N ALA A 215 -9.01 8.91 -17.76
CA ALA A 215 -10.08 8.00 -18.12
C ALA A 215 -10.86 7.52 -16.88
N HIS A 216 -10.15 7.12 -15.82
CA HIS A 216 -10.77 6.67 -14.57
C HIS A 216 -11.68 7.74 -13.95
N ASP A 217 -11.23 8.99 -13.87
CA ASP A 217 -12.00 10.07 -13.23
C ASP A 217 -13.04 10.71 -14.15
N SER A 218 -13.16 10.24 -15.39
CA SER A 218 -14.11 10.77 -16.36
C SER A 218 -15.55 10.50 -15.95
N LYS A 219 -16.40 11.52 -16.10
CA LYS A 219 -17.86 11.37 -15.98
C LYS A 219 -18.45 10.50 -17.10
N ASP A 220 -17.72 10.33 -18.21
CA ASP A 220 -18.12 9.42 -19.28
C ASP A 220 -17.83 7.97 -18.86
N LYS A 221 -18.90 7.16 -18.75
CA LYS A 221 -18.81 5.75 -18.37
C LYS A 221 -18.09 4.90 -19.41
N ARG A 222 -18.04 5.33 -20.67
CA ARG A 222 -17.26 4.64 -21.70
C ARG A 222 -15.76 4.74 -21.41
N LEU A 223 -15.31 5.82 -20.77
CA LEU A 223 -13.91 6.02 -20.39
C LEU A 223 -13.60 5.43 -19.01
N SER A 224 -14.42 5.73 -18.01
CA SER A 224 -14.18 5.27 -16.63
C SER A 224 -14.33 3.75 -16.46
N ASN A 225 -15.02 3.05 -17.38
CA ASN A 225 -15.06 1.59 -17.37
C ASN A 225 -13.80 0.93 -17.96
N LEU A 226 -12.94 1.67 -18.68
CA LEU A 226 -11.70 1.11 -19.29
C LEU A 226 -10.58 0.94 -18.26
N VAL A 227 -10.56 1.78 -17.23
CA VAL A 227 -9.51 1.80 -16.21
C VAL A 227 -10.17 1.59 -14.86
N LYS A 228 -9.96 0.40 -14.28
CA LYS A 228 -10.54 0.04 -12.98
C LYS A 228 -9.88 0.77 -11.80
N SER A 229 -8.55 0.90 -11.86
CA SER A 229 -7.73 1.62 -10.89
C SER A 229 -6.60 2.31 -11.67
N TYR A 230 -6.28 3.54 -11.28
CA TYR A 230 -5.13 4.26 -11.86
C TYR A 230 -3.90 4.09 -10.96
N PRO A 231 -2.69 4.00 -11.52
CA PRO A 231 -1.48 3.81 -10.72
C PRO A 231 -1.11 5.01 -9.85
N LEU A 232 -1.23 6.24 -10.37
CA LEU A 232 -0.88 7.47 -9.66
C LEU A 232 -1.91 8.58 -9.98
N ASN A 233 -2.25 9.40 -8.98
CA ASN A 233 -3.09 10.58 -9.17
C ASN A 233 -2.28 11.75 -9.77
N GLN A 234 -2.96 12.86 -10.11
CA GLN A 234 -2.30 13.99 -10.77
C GLN A 234 -1.13 14.58 -9.96
N ALA A 235 -1.30 14.75 -8.65
CA ALA A 235 -0.26 15.29 -7.78
C ALA A 235 0.93 14.32 -7.68
N GLN A 236 0.63 13.02 -7.56
CA GLN A 236 1.64 11.96 -7.52
C GLN A 236 2.41 11.85 -8.84
N ILE A 237 1.76 12.00 -10.00
CA ILE A 237 2.42 12.00 -11.32
C ILE A 237 3.45 13.14 -11.43
N SER A 238 3.13 14.34 -10.92
CA SER A 238 4.08 15.46 -10.90
C SER A 238 5.30 15.14 -10.04
N VAL A 239 5.10 14.63 -8.82
CA VAL A 239 6.19 14.23 -7.91
C VAL A 239 7.03 13.09 -8.50
N PHE A 240 6.37 12.11 -9.10
CA PHE A 240 7.01 11.00 -9.81
C PHE A 240 7.92 11.49 -10.93
N THR A 241 7.41 12.40 -11.77
CA THR A 241 8.17 12.98 -12.87
C THR A 241 9.40 13.74 -12.36
N GLU A 242 9.23 14.57 -11.32
CA GLU A 242 10.35 15.29 -10.71
C GLU A 242 11.42 14.33 -10.16
N ASN A 243 11.00 13.27 -9.46
CA ASN A 243 11.91 12.29 -8.89
C ASN A 243 12.63 11.45 -9.94
N LEU A 244 11.99 11.15 -11.08
CA LEU A 244 12.65 10.52 -12.22
C LEU A 244 13.74 11.40 -12.81
N ILE A 245 13.47 12.70 -12.98
CA ILE A 245 14.46 13.67 -13.48
C ILE A 245 15.64 13.75 -12.52
N LYS A 246 15.39 13.86 -11.20
CA LYS A 246 16.46 13.81 -10.18
C LYS A 246 17.27 12.52 -10.27
N LYS A 247 16.61 11.37 -10.45
CA LYS A 247 17.28 10.09 -10.58
C LYS A 247 18.18 10.02 -11.81
N GLN A 248 17.77 10.63 -12.91
CA GLN A 248 18.55 10.70 -14.15
C GLN A 248 19.81 11.58 -14.01
N LEU A 249 19.83 12.53 -13.07
CA LEU A 249 21.05 13.28 -12.71
C LEU A 249 22.07 12.41 -11.97
N GLU A 250 21.61 11.41 -11.22
CA GLU A 250 22.46 10.47 -10.49
C GLU A 250 22.92 9.30 -11.35
N LYS A 251 22.08 8.86 -12.30
CA LYS A 251 22.26 7.64 -13.09
C LYS A 251 21.93 7.90 -14.56
N SER A 252 22.89 7.64 -15.44
CA SER A 252 22.77 7.90 -16.88
C SER A 252 21.68 7.11 -17.59
N GLN A 253 21.41 5.88 -17.12
CA GLN A 253 20.39 4.99 -17.67
C GLN A 253 19.47 4.50 -16.56
N LEU A 254 18.16 4.77 -16.72
CA LEU A 254 17.15 4.26 -15.80
C LEU A 254 16.66 2.89 -16.26
N THR A 255 16.36 2.03 -15.30
CA THR A 255 15.74 0.72 -15.51
C THR A 255 14.27 0.76 -15.13
N ALA A 256 13.48 -0.23 -15.56
CA ALA A 256 12.10 -0.38 -15.10
C ALA A 256 12.02 -0.52 -13.57
N TRP A 257 13.03 -1.11 -12.94
CA TRP A 257 13.15 -1.17 -11.47
C TRP A 257 13.34 0.21 -10.83
N ASP A 258 14.16 1.08 -11.43
CA ASP A 258 14.34 2.45 -10.93
C ASP A 258 13.01 3.22 -11.02
N VAL A 259 12.29 3.08 -12.14
CA VAL A 259 10.97 3.70 -12.34
C VAL A 259 9.95 3.19 -11.33
N TYR A 260 9.89 1.87 -11.12
CA TYR A 260 9.01 1.26 -10.12
C TYR A 260 9.31 1.80 -8.72
N ASN A 261 10.58 1.84 -8.32
CA ASN A 261 10.97 2.34 -7.01
C ASN A 261 10.61 3.81 -6.80
N VAL A 262 10.79 4.65 -7.82
CA VAL A 262 10.42 6.07 -7.74
C VAL A 262 8.91 6.22 -7.55
N ALA A 263 8.09 5.36 -8.18
CA ALA A 263 6.65 5.36 -7.96
C ALA A 263 6.27 4.88 -6.56
N THR A 264 6.80 3.75 -6.10
CA THR A 264 6.46 3.18 -4.77
C THR A 264 6.97 4.04 -3.62
N GLU A 265 8.03 4.82 -3.81
CA GLU A 265 8.54 5.79 -2.84
C GLU A 265 7.52 6.89 -2.50
N ILE A 266 6.57 7.15 -3.40
CA ILE A 266 5.46 8.10 -3.20
C ILE A 266 4.31 7.43 -2.43
N LEU A 267 4.18 6.11 -2.53
CA LEU A 267 3.12 5.31 -1.92
C LEU A 267 3.47 4.91 -0.48
N LYS A 268 3.68 5.92 0.37
CA LYS A 268 4.01 5.74 1.80
C LYS A 268 2.92 6.34 2.70
N PRO A 269 2.73 5.84 3.92
CA PRO A 269 1.71 6.34 4.85
C PRO A 269 1.74 7.85 5.08
N ASN A 270 2.93 8.47 5.06
CA ASN A 270 3.11 9.92 5.25
C ASN A 270 3.01 10.76 3.96
N ARG A 271 2.82 10.13 2.80
CA ARG A 271 2.80 10.79 1.47
C ARG A 271 1.55 10.48 0.65
N ALA A 272 0.92 9.34 0.90
CA ALA A 272 -0.25 8.85 0.21
C ALA A 272 -1.36 8.49 1.20
N GLU A 273 -2.60 8.58 0.72
CA GLU A 273 -3.76 8.14 1.48
C GLU A 273 -3.70 6.62 1.69
N ILE A 274 -3.79 6.16 2.95
CA ILE A 274 -3.72 4.72 3.30
C ILE A 274 -4.59 3.81 2.40
N PRO A 275 -5.86 4.13 2.10
CA PRO A 275 -6.69 3.29 1.21
C PRO A 275 -6.12 3.12 -0.21
N ALA A 276 -5.31 4.07 -0.68
CA ALA A 276 -4.76 4.06 -2.02
C ALA A 276 -3.42 3.33 -2.11
N ILE A 277 -2.64 3.22 -1.02
CA ILE A 277 -1.25 2.75 -1.04
C ILE A 277 -1.11 1.41 -1.78
N LEU A 278 -1.78 0.36 -1.30
CA LEU A 278 -1.64 -0.98 -1.87
C LEU A 278 -2.34 -1.09 -3.23
N THR A 279 -3.51 -0.48 -3.38
CA THR A 279 -4.26 -0.47 -4.65
C THR A 279 -3.49 0.19 -5.80
N GLN A 280 -2.83 1.33 -5.53
CA GLN A 280 -1.98 2.03 -6.50
C GLN A 280 -0.67 1.29 -6.76
N ASN A 281 -0.09 0.66 -5.75
CA ASN A 281 1.12 -0.14 -5.88
C ASN A 281 0.94 -1.29 -6.87
N ILE A 282 -0.14 -2.05 -6.70
CA ILE A 282 -0.53 -3.16 -7.60
C ILE A 282 -0.82 -2.63 -9.01
N ALA A 283 -1.61 -1.55 -9.12
CA ALA A 283 -1.93 -0.96 -10.41
C ALA A 283 -0.68 -0.49 -11.16
N PHE A 284 0.34 0.00 -10.45
CA PHE A 284 1.62 0.41 -11.04
C PHE A 284 2.45 -0.79 -11.50
N ALA A 285 2.50 -1.87 -10.70
CA ALA A 285 3.17 -3.11 -11.10
C ALA A 285 2.53 -3.70 -12.37
N ASP A 286 1.20 -3.85 -12.36
CA ASP A 286 0.45 -4.37 -13.51
C ASP A 286 0.65 -3.49 -14.75
N PHE A 287 0.62 -2.17 -14.60
CA PHE A 287 0.90 -1.23 -15.67
C PHE A 287 2.29 -1.44 -16.29
N LEU A 288 3.35 -1.51 -15.48
CA LEU A 288 4.70 -1.71 -15.98
C LEU A 288 4.84 -3.09 -16.66
N PHE A 289 4.36 -4.16 -16.03
CA PHE A 289 4.46 -5.48 -16.65
C PHE A 289 3.69 -5.57 -17.96
N GLN A 290 2.52 -4.96 -18.06
CA GLN A 290 1.77 -4.89 -19.32
C GLN A 290 2.48 -4.02 -20.37
N TYR A 291 3.14 -2.93 -19.96
CA TYR A 291 3.91 -2.08 -20.86
C TYR A 291 5.11 -2.81 -21.47
N TYR A 292 5.72 -3.75 -20.73
CA TYR A 292 6.86 -4.54 -21.22
C TYR A 292 6.51 -5.89 -21.82
N ALA A 293 5.33 -6.47 -21.52
CA ALA A 293 4.91 -7.76 -22.05
C ALA A 293 4.46 -7.72 -23.53
N THR A 294 4.52 -6.56 -24.20
CA THR A 294 4.03 -6.33 -25.56
C THR A 294 4.91 -6.91 -26.67
N ASP A 295 5.21 -8.21 -26.60
CA ASP A 295 5.53 -9.01 -27.78
C ASP A 295 4.37 -9.93 -28.20
N ASN A 296 3.30 -10.09 -27.41
CA ASN A 296 2.10 -10.80 -27.86
C ASN A 296 0.82 -10.40 -27.11
N ALA A 297 -0.18 -9.97 -27.90
CA ALA A 297 -1.62 -9.93 -27.61
C ALA A 297 -2.19 -8.91 -26.59
N SER A 298 -2.92 -7.92 -27.14
CA SER A 298 -4.18 -7.38 -26.62
C SER A 298 -4.14 -6.81 -25.20
N SER A 299 -3.66 -5.58 -25.07
CA SER A 299 -3.93 -4.75 -23.89
C SER A 299 -4.35 -3.34 -24.28
N VAL A 300 -5.06 -2.64 -23.38
CA VAL A 300 -5.44 -1.22 -23.50
C VAL A 300 -4.23 -0.30 -23.78
N LEU A 301 -3.01 -0.78 -23.51
CA LEU A 301 -1.76 -0.09 -23.83
C LEU A 301 -1.41 -0.14 -25.34
N GLN A 302 -1.75 -1.22 -26.07
CA GLN A 302 -1.50 -1.32 -27.52
C GLN A 302 -2.50 -0.49 -28.35
N ASN A 303 -3.77 -0.47 -27.93
CA ASN A 303 -4.81 0.26 -28.66
C ASN A 303 -4.93 1.72 -28.21
N GLY A 304 -4.34 2.08 -27.07
CA GLY A 304 -4.59 3.35 -26.39
C GLY A 304 -6.06 3.51 -25.98
N ILE A 305 -6.32 4.42 -25.04
CA ILE A 305 -7.64 5.08 -24.97
C ILE A 305 -7.80 6.05 -26.15
N ILE A 306 -6.67 6.45 -26.73
CA ILE A 306 -6.51 7.30 -27.89
C ILE A 306 -5.70 6.49 -28.91
N SER A 307 -6.31 5.51 -29.59
CA SER A 307 -5.75 5.08 -30.87
C SER A 307 -5.81 6.29 -31.79
N LEU A 308 -4.67 6.97 -32.00
CA LEU A 308 -4.58 7.89 -33.13
C LEU A 308 -4.67 7.02 -34.39
N PRO A 309 -5.58 7.32 -35.34
CA PRO A 309 -5.57 6.62 -36.61
C PRO A 309 -4.19 6.83 -37.25
N VAL A 310 -3.61 5.72 -37.69
CA VAL A 310 -2.44 5.70 -38.59
C VAL A 310 -2.81 6.44 -39.88
#